data_AF-A0A7V5N0K4-F1
#
_entry.id   AF-A0A7V5N0K4-F1
#
_cell.length_a   1.000
_cell.length_b   1.000
_cell.length_c   1.000
_cell.angle_alpha   90.00
_cell.angle_beta   90.00
_cell.angle_gamma   90.00
#
_symmetry.space_group_name_H-M   'P 1'
#
loop_
_entity.id
_entity.type
_entity.pdbx_description
1 polymer ?
#
loop_
_entity_poly.entity_id
_entity_poly.type
_entity_poly.pdbx_seq_one_letter_code
_entity_poly.pdbx_strand_id
1 'polypeptide(L)'
;LKEVQIFLSGSLDEKEIKKLLKAKVPVSGFGVGTRMGVSEDAPYFEMGYKLVEYEGKPCFKLSPKKELLPGSKNLYRIWDEKDQFLFDLITLKDEPVDLSSYPKSTNLLELVYKEDKILYHESLEDIRSRVKEELKRNYKKRVKVSKAIKELYKHLKKIFVL
;
A
#
# COMPACT_ATOMS: atom_id res chain seq x y z
N LEU A 1 41.03 0.44 -21.43
CA LEU A 1 40.27 -0.48 -20.54
C LEU A 1 39.26 0.20 -19.62
N LYS A 2 39.40 1.49 -19.24
CA LYS A 2 38.42 2.19 -18.36
C LYS A 2 37.03 2.46 -18.97
N GLU A 3 36.86 2.25 -20.28
CA GLU A 3 35.63 2.55 -21.02
C GLU A 3 34.79 1.31 -21.34
N VAL A 4 35.32 0.10 -21.07
CA VAL A 4 34.57 -1.14 -21.33
C VAL A 4 33.57 -1.35 -20.20
N GLN A 5 32.29 -1.30 -20.53
CA GLN A 5 31.22 -1.63 -19.59
C GLN A 5 31.03 -3.15 -19.52
N ILE A 6 30.85 -3.67 -18.30
CA ILE A 6 30.61 -5.09 -18.05
C ILE A 6 29.19 -5.24 -17.52
N PHE A 7 28.34 -5.97 -18.24
CA PHE A 7 26.98 -6.28 -17.79
C PHE A 7 26.86 -7.76 -17.46
N LEU A 8 26.28 -8.07 -16.30
CA LEU A 8 26.02 -9.44 -15.88
C LEU A 8 24.54 -9.76 -16.01
N SER A 9 24.22 -10.93 -16.56
CA SER A 9 22.85 -11.46 -16.65
C SER A 9 22.87 -12.97 -16.49
N GLY A 10 21.71 -13.58 -16.27
CA GLY A 10 21.56 -15.03 -16.07
C GLY A 10 21.23 -15.37 -14.62
N SER A 11 19.97 -15.75 -14.38
CA SER A 11 19.46 -16.22 -13.08
C SER A 11 19.82 -15.35 -11.87
N LEU A 12 19.88 -14.03 -12.06
CA LEU A 12 20.16 -13.06 -11.00
C LEU A 12 18.90 -12.79 -10.17
N ASP A 13 19.11 -12.57 -8.88
CA ASP A 13 18.15 -12.02 -7.92
C ASP A 13 18.85 -11.04 -6.96
N GLU A 14 18.13 -10.49 -5.98
CA GLU A 14 18.68 -9.54 -5.00
C GLU A 14 19.77 -10.14 -4.12
N LYS A 15 19.79 -11.47 -3.90
CA LYS A 15 20.81 -12.16 -3.11
C LYS A 15 22.10 -12.29 -3.89
N GLU A 16 22.03 -12.73 -5.15
CA GLU A 16 23.21 -12.87 -6.01
C GLU A 16 23.81 -11.50 -6.34
N ILE A 17 22.99 -10.50 -6.67
CA ILE A 17 23.47 -9.13 -6.88
C ILE A 17 24.19 -8.62 -5.62
N LYS A 18 23.63 -8.83 -4.42
CA LYS A 18 24.26 -8.43 -3.16
C LYS A 18 25.61 -9.13 -2.91
N LYS A 19 25.75 -10.41 -3.29
CA LYS A 19 27.03 -11.13 -3.19
C LYS A 19 28.08 -10.53 -4.13
N LEU A 20 27.73 -10.27 -5.40
CA LEU A 20 28.62 -9.69 -6.40
C LEU A 20 29.09 -8.29 -5.99
N LEU A 21 28.17 -7.46 -5.49
CA LEU A 21 28.50 -6.12 -4.97
C LEU A 21 29.43 -6.20 -3.75
N LYS A 22 29.20 -7.11 -2.80
CA LYS A 22 30.09 -7.32 -1.65
C LYS A 22 31.48 -7.79 -2.05
N ALA A 23 31.57 -8.62 -3.08
CA ALA A 23 32.83 -9.10 -3.65
C ALA A 23 33.56 -8.03 -4.49
N LYS A 24 32.98 -6.82 -4.65
CA LYS A 24 33.53 -5.72 -5.45
C LYS A 24 33.86 -6.13 -6.89
N VAL A 25 33.02 -6.98 -7.48
CA VAL A 25 33.16 -7.36 -8.90
C VAL A 25 33.02 -6.10 -9.76
N PRO A 26 33.92 -5.87 -10.75
CA PRO A 26 33.86 -4.69 -11.61
C PRO A 26 32.74 -4.84 -12.64
N VAL A 27 31.51 -4.53 -12.23
CA VAL A 27 30.29 -4.61 -13.05
C VAL A 27 29.67 -3.23 -13.22
N SER A 28 29.24 -2.91 -14.43
CA SER A 28 28.57 -1.66 -14.80
C SER A 28 27.04 -1.74 -14.68
N GLY A 29 26.47 -2.95 -14.76
CA GLY A 29 25.03 -3.16 -14.59
C GLY A 29 24.62 -4.63 -14.56
N PHE A 30 23.36 -4.86 -14.20
CA PHE A 30 22.76 -6.19 -14.10
C PHE A 30 21.51 -6.27 -14.98
N GLY A 31 21.39 -7.36 -15.74
CA GLY A 31 20.17 -7.75 -16.43
C GLY A 31 19.43 -8.81 -15.61
N VAL A 32 18.25 -8.45 -15.09
CA VAL A 32 17.40 -9.35 -14.30
C VAL A 32 16.16 -9.70 -15.11
N GLY A 33 15.98 -10.99 -15.40
CA GLY A 33 14.90 -11.51 -16.23
C GLY A 33 13.86 -12.26 -15.41
N THR A 34 13.80 -13.58 -15.60
CA THR A 34 12.76 -14.49 -15.09
C THR A 34 12.40 -14.25 -13.63
N ARG A 35 13.38 -14.26 -12.71
CA ARG A 35 13.13 -14.15 -11.26
C ARG A 35 12.36 -12.87 -10.88
N MET A 36 12.72 -11.74 -11.47
CA MET A 36 12.00 -10.47 -11.27
C MET A 36 10.65 -10.50 -12.00
N GLY A 37 10.63 -10.94 -13.25
CA GLY A 37 9.44 -10.90 -14.10
C GLY A 37 8.28 -11.76 -13.59
N VAL A 38 8.58 -12.88 -12.93
CA VAL A 38 7.55 -13.78 -12.37
C VAL A 38 7.43 -13.69 -10.85
N SER A 39 8.22 -12.84 -10.19
CA SER A 39 8.32 -12.78 -8.72
C SER A 39 8.51 -14.19 -8.12
N GLU A 40 9.57 -14.90 -8.54
CA GLU A 40 9.77 -16.34 -8.30
C GLU A 40 9.61 -16.76 -6.82
N ASP A 41 10.03 -15.91 -5.89
CA ASP A 41 9.99 -16.16 -4.46
C ASP A 41 8.61 -15.89 -3.81
N ALA A 42 7.77 -15.08 -4.46
CA ALA A 42 6.42 -14.75 -4.03
C ALA A 42 5.50 -14.48 -5.26
N PRO A 43 5.16 -15.52 -6.05
CA PRO A 43 4.55 -15.34 -7.38
C PRO A 43 3.07 -14.97 -7.35
N TYR A 44 2.50 -14.77 -6.16
CA TYR A 44 1.13 -14.33 -5.97
C TYR A 44 1.02 -13.33 -4.82
N PHE A 45 0.14 -12.35 -4.99
CA PHE A 45 -0.21 -11.39 -3.95
C PHE A 45 -1.68 -11.62 -3.53
N GLU A 46 -1.93 -11.72 -2.22
CA GLU A 46 -3.27 -11.98 -1.70
C GLU A 46 -4.16 -10.72 -1.76
N MET A 47 -4.71 -10.42 -2.94
CA MET A 47 -5.70 -9.34 -3.12
C MET A 47 -7.13 -9.84 -3.00
N GLY A 48 -7.99 -9.04 -2.36
CA GLY A 48 -9.41 -9.35 -2.25
C GLY A 48 -10.28 -8.17 -2.64
N TYR A 49 -11.16 -8.38 -3.62
CA TYR A 49 -12.32 -7.51 -3.85
C TYR A 49 -13.49 -7.99 -2.98
N LYS A 50 -14.10 -7.08 -2.22
CA LYS A 50 -15.15 -7.39 -1.25
C LYS A 50 -16.19 -6.29 -1.24
N LEU A 51 -17.47 -6.69 -1.25
CA LEU A 51 -18.58 -5.80 -0.98
C LEU A 51 -18.55 -5.38 0.49
N VAL A 52 -18.52 -4.07 0.74
CA VAL A 52 -18.46 -3.50 2.10
C VAL A 52 -19.74 -2.73 2.47
N GLU A 53 -20.57 -2.39 1.47
CA GLU A 53 -21.83 -1.67 1.64
C GLU A 53 -22.71 -1.88 0.40
N TYR A 54 -24.01 -2.02 0.60
CA TYR A 54 -25.01 -2.16 -0.45
C TYR A 54 -26.29 -1.42 -0.05
N GLU A 55 -26.77 -0.50 -0.90
CA GLU A 55 -27.95 0.33 -0.62
C GLU A 55 -27.88 1.05 0.76
N GLY A 56 -26.70 1.57 1.09
CA GLY A 56 -26.44 2.23 2.39
C GLY A 56 -26.38 1.28 3.59
N LYS A 57 -26.53 -0.04 3.40
CA LYS A 57 -26.40 -1.04 4.45
C LYS A 57 -24.99 -1.62 4.44
N PRO A 58 -24.25 -1.57 5.57
CA PRO A 58 -22.90 -2.12 5.63
C PRO A 58 -22.90 -3.65 5.50
N CYS A 59 -21.99 -4.17 4.68
CA CYS A 59 -21.78 -5.60 4.50
C CYS A 59 -20.61 -6.09 5.37
N PHE A 60 -20.75 -7.30 5.91
CA PHE A 60 -19.79 -7.92 6.80
C PHE A 60 -19.64 -9.42 6.51
N LYS A 61 -18.54 -10.04 6.99
CA LYS A 61 -18.25 -11.46 6.81
C LYS A 61 -18.26 -12.22 8.13
N LEU A 62 -19.11 -13.24 8.24
CA LEU A 62 -19.28 -14.05 9.46
C LEU A 62 -18.10 -14.99 9.78
N SER A 63 -17.16 -15.17 8.85
CA SER A 63 -16.02 -16.06 9.04
C SER A 63 -14.98 -15.44 9.99
N PRO A 64 -14.64 -16.09 11.12
CA PRO A 64 -13.78 -15.51 12.16
C PRO A 64 -12.32 -15.31 11.71
N LYS A 65 -11.85 -16.04 10.69
CA LYS A 65 -10.46 -15.95 10.19
C LYS A 65 -10.27 -14.95 9.04
N LYS A 66 -11.34 -14.28 8.60
CA LYS A 66 -11.32 -13.34 7.47
C LYS A 66 -12.16 -12.12 7.81
N GLU A 67 -11.77 -11.41 8.87
CA GLU A 67 -12.46 -10.19 9.30
C GLU A 67 -12.46 -9.15 8.17
N LEU A 68 -13.65 -8.63 7.86
CA LEU A 68 -13.86 -7.58 6.88
C LEU A 68 -14.30 -6.32 7.63
N LEU A 69 -13.63 -5.18 7.41
CA LEU A 69 -14.11 -3.91 7.97
C LEU A 69 -15.36 -3.44 7.20
N PRO A 70 -16.54 -3.33 7.86
CA PRO A 70 -17.79 -2.97 7.20
C PRO A 70 -17.84 -1.50 6.78
N GLY A 71 -18.78 -1.18 5.88
CA GLY A 71 -19.09 0.18 5.43
C GLY A 71 -18.12 0.77 4.41
N SER A 72 -18.55 1.82 3.73
CA SER A 72 -17.67 2.65 2.90
C SER A 72 -16.64 3.40 3.77
N LYS A 73 -15.39 3.57 3.29
CA LYS A 73 -14.25 3.99 4.12
C LYS A 73 -13.36 5.05 3.45
N ASN A 74 -12.65 5.83 4.27
CA ASN A 74 -11.48 6.63 3.89
C ASN A 74 -10.19 6.01 4.48
N LEU A 75 -9.03 6.42 3.94
CA LEU A 75 -7.71 6.03 4.45
C LEU A 75 -6.81 7.27 4.54
N TYR A 76 -6.46 7.68 5.75
CA TYR A 76 -5.57 8.83 5.97
C TYR A 76 -4.19 8.38 6.37
N ARG A 77 -3.15 8.90 5.72
CA ARG A 77 -1.77 8.77 6.19
C ARG A 77 -1.43 9.93 7.12
N ILE A 78 -0.92 9.62 8.30
CA ILE A 78 -0.61 10.58 9.36
C ILE A 78 0.90 10.71 9.53
N TRP A 79 1.35 11.95 9.66
CA TRP A 79 2.75 12.33 9.77
C TRP A 79 3.01 13.13 11.04
N ASP A 80 4.25 13.12 11.51
CA ASP A 80 4.72 14.06 12.52
C ASP A 80 5.23 15.36 11.89
N GLU A 81 5.64 16.31 12.73
CA GLU A 81 6.21 17.60 12.33
C GLU A 81 7.55 17.47 11.58
N LYS A 82 8.18 16.30 11.63
CA LYS A 82 9.47 15.99 11.00
C LYS A 82 9.31 15.13 9.75
N ASP A 83 8.12 15.11 9.15
CA ASP A 83 7.77 14.32 7.97
C ASP A 83 7.96 12.79 8.13
N GLN A 84 7.97 12.29 9.36
CA GLN A 84 8.04 10.87 9.66
C GLN A 84 6.65 10.26 9.67
N PHE A 85 6.54 9.08 9.07
CA PHE A 85 5.32 8.30 9.08
C PHE A 85 4.95 7.87 10.52
N LEU A 86 3.74 8.21 10.96
CA LEU A 86 3.23 7.79 12.27
C LEU A 86 2.37 6.53 12.16
N PHE A 87 1.28 6.60 11.40
CA PHE A 87 0.34 5.50 11.14
C PHE A 87 -0.61 5.86 9.99
N ASP A 88 -1.26 4.85 9.42
CA ASP A 88 -2.44 5.04 8.58
C ASP A 88 -3.72 4.89 9.43
N LEU A 89 -4.74 5.70 9.18
CA LEU A 89 -6.04 5.72 9.85
C LEU A 89 -7.15 5.36 8.87
N ILE A 90 -7.91 4.31 9.17
CA ILE A 90 -9.10 3.92 8.42
C ILE A 90 -10.33 4.44 9.15
N THR A 91 -11.20 5.16 8.45
CA THR A 91 -12.45 5.74 8.99
C THR A 91 -13.62 5.38 8.08
N LEU A 92 -14.86 5.57 8.55
CA LEU A 92 -16.00 5.53 7.62
C LEU A 92 -15.90 6.73 6.66
N LYS A 93 -16.52 6.60 5.48
CA LYS A 93 -16.48 7.63 4.43
C LYS A 93 -17.01 8.98 4.92
N ASP A 94 -18.11 8.96 5.67
CA ASP A 94 -18.81 10.15 6.13
C ASP A 94 -18.60 10.42 7.64
N GLU A 95 -17.61 9.75 8.26
CA GLU A 95 -17.24 10.01 9.65
C GLU A 95 -16.53 11.37 9.75
N PRO A 96 -16.99 12.28 10.62
CA PRO A 96 -16.22 13.49 10.92
C PRO A 96 -14.93 13.08 11.64
N VAL A 97 -13.78 13.35 11.02
CA VAL A 97 -12.47 13.03 11.58
C VAL A 97 -11.78 14.31 12.01
N ASP A 98 -11.52 14.44 13.30
CA ASP A 98 -10.64 15.51 13.79
C ASP A 98 -9.17 15.13 13.56
N LEU A 99 -8.56 15.76 12.57
CA LEU A 99 -7.15 15.62 12.24
C LEU A 99 -6.32 16.82 12.70
N SER A 100 -6.92 17.77 13.45
CA SER A 100 -6.25 19.00 13.90
C SER A 100 -5.03 18.74 14.81
N SER A 101 -5.05 17.62 15.53
CA SER A 101 -3.94 17.17 16.37
C SER A 101 -2.75 16.62 15.57
N TYR A 102 -2.88 16.48 14.25
CA TYR A 102 -1.83 16.01 13.36
C TYR A 102 -1.39 17.13 12.42
N PRO A 103 -0.12 17.55 12.48
CA PRO A 103 0.37 18.69 11.70
C PRO A 103 0.27 18.44 10.19
N LYS A 104 0.33 17.18 9.77
CA LYS A 104 0.21 16.78 8.38
C LYS A 104 -0.53 15.45 8.28
N SER A 105 -1.54 15.44 7.42
CA SER A 105 -2.32 14.25 7.06
C SER A 105 -2.69 14.30 5.58
N THR A 106 -2.87 13.13 4.98
CA THR A 106 -3.23 13.01 3.56
C THR A 106 -4.25 11.89 3.39
N ASN A 107 -5.39 12.15 2.75
CA ASN A 107 -6.29 11.08 2.34
C ASN A 107 -5.66 10.37 1.14
N LEU A 108 -5.43 9.06 1.25
CA LEU A 108 -4.82 8.23 0.22
C LEU A 108 -5.82 7.71 -0.81
N LEU A 109 -7.13 7.85 -0.56
CA LEU A 109 -8.16 7.48 -1.52
C LEU A 109 -8.59 8.71 -2.31
N GLU A 110 -8.25 8.72 -3.59
CA GLU A 110 -8.61 9.77 -4.53
C GLU A 110 -9.65 9.25 -5.54
N LEU A 111 -10.55 10.13 -5.99
CA LEU A 111 -11.53 9.79 -7.00
C LEU A 111 -10.85 9.76 -8.38
N VAL A 112 -10.56 8.56 -8.87
CA VAL A 112 -9.84 8.38 -10.15
C VAL A 112 -10.76 8.20 -11.36
N TYR A 113 -12.05 7.90 -11.15
CA TYR A 113 -13.02 7.65 -12.21
C TYR A 113 -14.42 8.06 -11.77
N LYS A 114 -15.16 8.76 -12.63
CA LYS A 114 -16.56 9.13 -12.42
C LYS A 114 -17.23 9.41 -13.77
N GLU A 115 -18.51 9.02 -13.92
CA GLU A 115 -19.33 9.37 -15.11
C GLU A 115 -18.61 9.05 -16.43
N ASP A 116 -18.10 7.83 -16.53
CA ASP A 116 -17.38 7.31 -17.71
C ASP A 116 -16.13 8.09 -18.14
N LYS A 117 -15.53 8.78 -17.17
CA LYS A 117 -14.29 9.54 -17.35
C LYS A 117 -13.26 9.17 -16.32
N ILE A 118 -12.02 9.01 -16.78
CA ILE A 118 -10.84 8.96 -15.92
C ILE A 118 -10.54 10.39 -15.48
N LEU A 119 -10.36 10.60 -14.18
CA LEU A 119 -10.07 11.89 -13.56
C LEU A 119 -8.62 12.00 -13.08
N TYR A 120 -7.90 10.87 -13.02
CA TYR A 120 -6.53 10.81 -12.55
C TYR A 120 -5.55 10.61 -13.71
N HIS A 121 -4.52 11.45 -13.76
CA HIS A 121 -3.42 11.34 -14.71
C HIS A 121 -2.10 11.67 -13.99
N GLU A 122 -1.10 10.80 -14.14
CA GLU A 122 0.24 10.98 -13.59
C GLU A 122 1.24 10.40 -14.61
N SER A 123 2.39 11.07 -14.80
CA SER A 123 3.42 10.59 -15.73
C SER A 123 4.25 9.47 -15.09
N LEU A 124 4.97 8.68 -15.92
CA LEU A 124 5.90 7.68 -15.40
C LEU A 124 7.06 8.31 -14.62
N GLU A 125 7.49 9.50 -15.02
CA GLU A 125 8.51 10.29 -14.35
C GLU A 125 8.06 10.72 -12.96
N ASP A 126 6.82 11.18 -12.82
CA ASP A 126 6.22 11.57 -11.54
C ASP A 126 6.06 10.36 -10.62
N ILE A 127 5.51 9.24 -11.13
CA ILE A 127 5.40 7.98 -10.39
C ILE A 127 6.78 7.54 -9.87
N ARG A 128 7.80 7.56 -10.74
CA ARG A 128 9.17 7.16 -10.38
C ARG A 128 9.77 8.09 -9.33
N SER A 129 9.54 9.40 -9.45
CA SER A 129 10.05 10.40 -8.51
C SER A 129 9.39 10.25 -7.14
N ARG A 130 8.06 10.10 -7.12
CA ARG A 130 7.28 9.84 -5.90
C ARG A 130 7.75 8.56 -5.22
N VAL A 131 7.85 7.44 -5.92
CA VAL A 131 8.31 6.16 -5.34
C VAL A 131 9.73 6.30 -4.75
N LYS A 132 10.65 7.01 -5.41
CA LYS A 132 12.00 7.25 -4.87
C LYS A 132 11.97 8.02 -3.55
N GLU A 133 11.17 9.07 -3.46
CA GLU A 133 11.04 9.83 -2.21
C GLU A 133 10.37 8.99 -1.11
N GLU A 134 9.33 8.24 -1.46
CA GLU A 134 8.61 7.38 -0.52
C GLU A 134 9.48 6.24 0.02
N LEU A 135 10.38 5.66 -0.79
CA LEU A 135 11.32 4.62 -0.36
C LEU A 135 12.38 5.13 0.63
N LYS A 136 12.66 6.44 0.67
CA LYS A 136 13.55 7.02 1.71
C LYS A 136 12.87 7.04 3.08
N ARG A 137 11.55 6.94 3.14
CA ARG A 137 10.78 6.99 4.38
C ARG A 137 10.80 5.63 5.07
N ASN A 138 10.98 5.64 6.39
CA ASN A 138 11.00 4.42 7.20
C ASN A 138 9.59 3.98 7.61
N TYR A 139 8.84 3.46 6.64
CA TYR A 139 7.50 2.92 6.89
C TYR A 139 7.56 1.68 7.78
N LYS A 140 6.93 1.75 8.95
CA LYS A 140 6.64 0.58 9.79
C LYS A 140 5.14 0.38 9.82
N LYS A 141 4.64 -0.79 9.40
CA LYS A 141 3.19 -1.08 9.38
C LYS A 141 2.53 -0.70 10.70
N ARG A 142 1.74 0.37 10.67
CA ARG A 142 0.96 0.89 11.80
C ARG A 142 -0.36 1.38 11.24
N VAL A 143 -1.42 0.62 11.45
CA VAL A 143 -2.76 0.93 10.95
C VAL A 143 -3.70 1.04 12.15
N LYS A 144 -4.44 2.14 12.23
CA LYS A 144 -5.50 2.37 13.20
C LYS A 144 -6.85 2.31 12.49
N VAL A 145 -7.83 1.76 13.18
CA VAL A 145 -9.23 1.75 12.75
C VAL A 145 -10.01 2.64 13.70
N SER A 146 -10.85 3.51 13.14
CA SER A 146 -11.66 4.47 13.90
C SER A 146 -12.59 3.78 14.88
N LYS A 147 -13.07 4.56 15.86
CA LYS A 147 -14.02 4.07 16.86
C LYS A 147 -15.35 3.70 16.20
N ALA A 148 -15.82 4.50 15.23
CA ALA A 148 -17.08 4.26 14.54
C ALA A 148 -17.09 2.92 13.80
N ILE A 149 -16.02 2.57 13.06
CA ILE A 149 -15.93 1.26 12.40
C ILE A 149 -15.96 0.11 13.41
N LYS A 150 -15.22 0.25 14.53
CA LYS A 150 -15.17 -0.80 15.57
C LYS A 150 -16.55 -1.01 16.22
N GLU A 151 -17.30 0.06 16.44
CA GLU A 151 -18.66 -0.02 16.99
C GLU A 151 -19.63 -0.65 15.98
N LEU A 152 -19.55 -0.25 14.71
CA LEU A 152 -20.32 -0.85 13.63
C LEU A 152 -20.06 -2.35 13.50
N TYR A 153 -18.79 -2.76 13.51
CA TYR A 153 -18.39 -4.17 13.48
C TYR A 153 -19.00 -4.94 14.65
N LYS A 154 -18.90 -4.43 15.88
CA LYS A 154 -19.47 -5.06 17.08
C LYS A 154 -20.98 -5.20 16.98
N HIS A 155 -21.66 -4.17 16.47
CA HIS A 155 -23.11 -4.18 16.27
C HIS A 155 -23.53 -5.26 15.26
N LEU A 156 -22.89 -5.31 14.09
CA LEU A 156 -23.18 -6.32 13.07
C LEU A 156 -22.90 -7.75 13.57
N LYS A 157 -21.81 -7.94 14.31
CA LYS A 157 -21.48 -9.26 14.88
C LYS A 157 -22.54 -9.74 15.88
N LYS A 158 -23.16 -8.84 16.65
CA LYS A 158 -24.28 -9.21 17.54
C LYS A 158 -25.54 -9.62 16.78
N ILE A 159 -25.83 -8.98 15.65
CA ILE A 159 -27.04 -9.26 14.86
C ILE A 159 -26.95 -10.61 14.15
N PHE A 160 -25.79 -10.97 13.61
CA PHE A 160 -25.65 -12.12 12.71
C PHE A 160 -24.93 -13.34 13.30
N VAL A 161 -24.51 -13.29 14.57
CA VAL A 161 -23.86 -14.42 15.28
C VAL A 161 -24.65 -14.86 16.53
N LEU A 162 -25.90 -14.39 16.65
CA LEU A 162 -26.95 -15.03 17.46
C LEU A 162 -27.78 -15.96 16.57
#